data_AF-A0A074SQE3-F1
#
_entry.id   AF-A0A074SQE3-F1
#
_cell.length_a   1.000
_cell.length_b   1.000
_cell.length_c   1.000
_cell.angle_alpha   90.00
_cell.angle_beta   90.00
_cell.angle_gamma   90.00
#
_symmetry.space_group_name_H-M   'P 1'
#
loop_
_entity.id
_entity.type
_entity.pdbx_description
1 polymer ?
#
loop_
_entity_poly.entity_id
_entity_poly.type
_entity_poly.pdbx_seq_one_letter_code
_entity_poly.pdbx_strand_id
1 'polypeptide(L)'
;MLVYAKIRESILEGNDSGNGSNFARWIDGYEQVLSTTLHQSLTPYEHRERHNDVLEVFYVKVVLLDAPTSYRLLCHLAPNFLQAVYSDPTLWSTEHNPALVSIAHLLSSPRYGPVCYVLMDTMASMAYGTSHLAEYNTDIEPFHTEPHPAEWMNCVPGEFLIFLAKINICRDQGLIADAWQDIERRLVTWEPRLRFEPEGLDSNRSVAWLALQETWRQTLLIYLYLTLCGARTDDPRIQFSLRQLFQLMGTIKRQDSRIANVHFFVQYLIAGVCSRTEKQRRLVRERLGCAAESRFWLFHGPDIIPVLDHLWLGAAIGGKPITWDDYIRSRHVMLPLSN
;
A
#
# COMPACT_ATOMS: atom_id res chain seq x y z
N MET A 1 -10.53 -10.54 -12.59
CA MET A 1 -11.33 -9.43 -12.03
C MET A 1 -12.66 -9.87 -11.41
N LEU A 2 -13.41 -10.80 -12.04
CA LEU A 2 -14.75 -11.23 -11.59
C LEU A 2 -14.80 -11.77 -10.15
N VAL A 3 -13.77 -12.49 -9.68
CA VAL A 3 -13.77 -13.08 -8.33
C VAL A 3 -13.64 -12.01 -7.25
N TYR A 4 -12.66 -11.11 -7.37
CA TYR A 4 -12.49 -10.00 -6.44
C TYR A 4 -13.71 -9.07 -6.43
N ALA A 5 -14.22 -8.73 -7.61
CA ALA A 5 -15.43 -7.90 -7.74
C ALA A 5 -16.64 -8.57 -7.07
N LYS A 6 -16.88 -9.87 -7.31
CA LYS A 6 -17.97 -10.64 -6.67
C LYS A 6 -17.80 -10.76 -5.15
N ILE A 7 -16.57 -10.94 -4.66
CA ILE A 7 -16.28 -10.97 -3.22
C ILE A 7 -16.58 -9.60 -2.62
N ARG A 8 -16.14 -8.52 -3.26
CA ARG A 8 -16.37 -7.14 -2.79
C ARG A 8 -17.85 -6.77 -2.82
N GLU A 9 -18.55 -7.10 -3.90
CA GLU A 9 -20.00 -6.91 -4.06
C GLU A 9 -20.79 -7.68 -2.99
N SER A 10 -20.53 -8.98 -2.83
CA SER A 10 -21.17 -9.81 -1.80
C SER A 10 -20.97 -9.26 -0.40
N ILE A 11 -19.82 -8.65 -0.12
CA ILE A 11 -19.53 -8.06 1.19
C ILE A 11 -20.20 -6.67 1.34
N LEU A 12 -20.24 -5.85 0.28
CA LEU A 12 -20.96 -4.57 0.30
C LEU A 12 -22.47 -4.74 0.48
N GLU A 13 -23.03 -5.84 -0.02
CA GLU A 13 -24.44 -6.22 0.17
C GLU A 13 -24.76 -6.75 1.58
N GLY A 14 -23.75 -6.91 2.46
CA GLY A 14 -23.94 -7.45 3.81
C GLY A 14 -24.19 -8.96 3.86
N ASN A 15 -23.94 -9.66 2.75
CA ASN A 15 -24.07 -11.12 2.61
C ASN A 15 -22.80 -11.86 3.08
N ASP A 16 -21.95 -11.22 3.89
CA ASP A 16 -20.61 -11.67 4.24
C ASP A 16 -20.52 -12.50 5.51
N SER A 17 -21.47 -12.31 6.43
CA SER A 17 -21.53 -13.06 7.69
C SER A 17 -21.76 -14.56 7.40
N GLY A 18 -20.69 -15.35 7.55
CA GLY A 18 -20.69 -16.80 7.30
C GLY A 18 -20.16 -17.25 5.93
N ASN A 19 -19.86 -16.31 5.01
CA ASN A 19 -19.40 -16.64 3.64
C ASN A 19 -17.87 -16.76 3.48
N GLY A 20 -17.08 -16.62 4.55
CA GLY A 20 -15.62 -16.76 4.48
C GLY A 20 -15.16 -18.11 3.91
N SER A 21 -15.84 -19.20 4.28
CA SER A 21 -15.57 -20.54 3.73
C SER A 21 -15.98 -20.67 2.25
N ASN A 22 -16.95 -19.90 1.80
CA ASN A 22 -17.37 -19.85 0.39
C ASN A 22 -16.37 -19.05 -0.44
N PHE A 23 -15.85 -17.92 0.07
CA PHE A 23 -14.79 -17.17 -0.59
C PHE A 23 -13.50 -17.96 -0.69
N ALA A 24 -13.07 -18.63 0.39
CA ALA A 24 -11.91 -19.52 0.37
C ALA A 24 -12.09 -20.61 -0.71
N ARG A 25 -13.24 -21.28 -0.75
CA ARG A 25 -13.53 -22.31 -1.75
C ARG A 25 -13.51 -21.77 -3.19
N TRP A 26 -14.02 -20.56 -3.41
CA TRP A 26 -13.95 -19.93 -4.73
C TRP A 26 -12.50 -19.69 -5.13
N ILE A 27 -11.71 -19.09 -4.25
CA ILE A 27 -10.29 -18.82 -4.49
C ILE A 27 -9.53 -20.12 -4.79
N ASP A 28 -9.71 -21.17 -3.97
CA ASP A 28 -9.07 -22.46 -4.16
C ASP A 28 -9.45 -23.11 -5.50
N GLY A 29 -10.74 -23.03 -5.87
CA GLY A 29 -11.22 -23.53 -7.15
C GLY A 29 -10.59 -22.80 -8.34
N TYR A 30 -10.47 -21.47 -8.26
CA TYR A 30 -9.79 -20.68 -9.29
C TYR A 30 -8.30 -20.98 -9.37
N GLU A 31 -7.62 -21.13 -8.23
CA GLU A 31 -6.21 -21.50 -8.18
C GLU A 31 -5.95 -22.88 -8.77
N GLN A 32 -6.81 -23.86 -8.50
CA GLN A 32 -6.70 -25.20 -9.07
C GLN A 32 -6.89 -25.19 -10.60
N VAL A 33 -7.84 -24.39 -11.11
CA VAL A 33 -8.04 -24.20 -12.56
C VAL A 33 -6.82 -23.52 -13.20
N LEU A 34 -6.24 -22.50 -12.55
CA LEU A 34 -5.05 -21.83 -13.06
C LEU A 34 -3.84 -22.75 -13.08
N SER A 35 -3.60 -23.50 -12.00
CA SER A 35 -2.50 -24.47 -11.92
C SER A 35 -2.60 -25.54 -12.99
N THR A 36 -3.79 -26.13 -13.19
CA THR A 36 -4.00 -27.15 -14.23
C THR A 36 -3.83 -26.59 -15.65
N THR A 37 -4.21 -25.33 -15.89
CA THR A 37 -4.10 -24.70 -17.20
C THR A 37 -2.66 -24.25 -17.51
N LEU A 38 -1.89 -23.82 -16.51
CA LEU A 38 -0.47 -23.44 -16.67
C LEU A 38 0.43 -24.61 -17.10
N HIS A 39 0.02 -25.84 -16.84
CA HIS A 39 0.72 -27.06 -17.28
C HIS A 39 0.38 -27.50 -18.71
N GLN A 40 -0.52 -26.79 -19.41
CA GLN A 40 -0.88 -27.07 -20.79
C GLN A 40 0.05 -26.34 -21.78
N SER A 41 0.07 -26.79 -23.03
CA SER A 41 0.76 -26.07 -24.12
C SER A 41 -0.01 -24.80 -24.46
N LEU A 42 0.39 -23.66 -23.90
CA LEU A 42 -0.23 -22.36 -24.13
C LEU A 42 0.54 -21.55 -25.18
N THR A 43 -0.18 -20.70 -25.91
CA THR A 43 0.44 -19.67 -26.75
C THR A 43 1.12 -18.60 -25.88
N PRO A 44 2.08 -17.81 -26.41
CA PRO A 44 2.71 -16.71 -25.67
C PRO A 44 1.70 -15.67 -25.12
N TYR A 45 0.61 -15.44 -25.85
CA TYR A 45 -0.48 -14.56 -25.40
C TYR A 45 -1.22 -15.17 -24.21
N GLU A 46 -1.62 -16.44 -24.29
CA GLU A 46 -2.31 -17.12 -23.19
C GLU A 46 -1.42 -17.24 -21.95
N HIS A 47 -0.11 -17.50 -22.11
CA HIS A 47 0.83 -17.49 -21.00
C HIS A 47 0.85 -16.14 -20.27
N ARG A 48 0.79 -15.03 -21.02
CA ARG A 48 0.77 -13.67 -20.46
C ARG A 48 -0.50 -13.41 -19.65
N GLU A 49 -1.66 -13.78 -20.18
CA GLU A 49 -2.95 -13.64 -19.49
C GLU A 49 -2.99 -14.49 -18.21
N ARG A 50 -2.44 -15.72 -18.25
CA ARG A 50 -2.37 -16.57 -17.06
C ARG A 50 -1.48 -16.00 -15.96
N HIS A 51 -0.37 -15.37 -16.29
CA HIS A 51 0.46 -14.69 -15.29
C HIS A 51 -0.27 -13.51 -14.65
N ASN A 52 -1.06 -12.76 -15.42
CA ASN A 52 -1.93 -11.74 -14.85
C ASN A 52 -3.00 -12.35 -13.92
N ASP A 53 -3.67 -13.43 -14.33
CA ASP A 53 -4.67 -14.13 -13.51
C ASP A 53 -4.10 -14.59 -12.16
N VAL A 54 -2.86 -15.12 -12.16
CA VAL A 54 -2.17 -15.56 -10.93
C VAL A 54 -1.97 -14.39 -9.96
N LEU A 55 -1.52 -13.23 -10.46
CA LEU A 55 -1.33 -12.03 -9.64
C LEU A 55 -2.65 -11.48 -9.09
N GLU A 56 -3.75 -11.61 -9.84
CA GLU A 56 -5.07 -11.22 -9.36
C GLU A 56 -5.59 -12.15 -8.27
N VAL A 57 -5.44 -13.47 -8.41
CA VAL A 57 -5.82 -14.43 -7.36
C VAL A 57 -5.01 -14.21 -6.09
N PHE A 58 -3.71 -13.95 -6.24
CA PHE A 58 -2.84 -13.55 -5.14
C PHE A 58 -3.39 -12.35 -4.37
N TYR A 59 -3.73 -11.29 -5.07
CA TYR A 59 -4.24 -10.07 -4.45
C TYR A 59 -5.49 -10.34 -3.59
N VAL A 60 -6.39 -11.21 -4.07
CA VAL A 60 -7.56 -11.64 -3.28
C VAL A 60 -7.15 -12.45 -2.05
N LYS A 61 -6.16 -13.35 -2.19
CA LYS A 61 -5.68 -14.20 -1.09
C LYS A 61 -5.07 -13.38 0.05
N VAL A 62 -4.27 -12.37 -0.27
CA VAL A 62 -3.60 -11.52 0.73
C VAL A 62 -4.58 -10.90 1.72
N VAL A 63 -5.74 -10.47 1.24
CA VAL A 63 -6.79 -9.88 2.08
C VAL A 63 -7.26 -10.84 3.19
N LEU A 64 -7.08 -12.15 3.01
CA LEU A 64 -7.50 -13.20 3.94
C LEU A 64 -6.36 -13.81 4.75
N LEU A 65 -5.11 -13.47 4.47
CA LEU A 65 -3.93 -14.08 5.07
C LEU A 65 -3.29 -13.15 6.10
N ASP A 66 -2.59 -13.74 7.07
CA ASP A 66 -1.75 -12.98 7.99
C ASP A 66 -0.56 -12.33 7.26
N ALA A 67 0.03 -11.30 7.88
CA ALA A 67 1.12 -10.54 7.32
C ALA A 67 2.35 -11.39 6.92
N PRO A 68 2.86 -12.33 7.75
CA PRO A 68 4.00 -13.17 7.36
C PRO A 68 3.70 -14.11 6.19
N THR A 69 2.50 -14.69 6.13
CA THR A 69 2.10 -15.58 5.04
C THR A 69 1.86 -14.79 3.76
N SER A 70 1.22 -13.63 3.86
CA SER A 70 1.06 -12.69 2.74
C SER A 70 2.41 -12.25 2.16
N TYR A 71 3.38 -11.93 3.02
CA TYR A 71 4.72 -11.54 2.56
C TYR A 71 5.47 -12.69 1.88
N ARG A 72 5.44 -13.91 2.44
CA ARG A 72 6.04 -15.09 1.77
C ARG A 72 5.42 -15.36 0.41
N LEU A 73 4.09 -15.22 0.30
CA LEU A 73 3.40 -15.38 -0.97
C LEU A 73 3.79 -14.30 -1.97
N LEU A 74 3.94 -13.04 -1.52
CA LEU A 74 4.46 -11.95 -2.34
C LEU A 74 5.86 -12.28 -2.88
N CYS A 75 6.79 -12.74 -2.01
CA CYS A 75 8.13 -13.18 -2.42
C CYS A 75 8.08 -14.29 -3.47
N HIS A 76 7.23 -15.30 -3.27
CA HIS A 76 7.07 -16.42 -4.20
C HIS A 76 6.57 -15.98 -5.58
N LEU A 77 5.81 -14.88 -5.65
CA LEU A 77 5.20 -14.39 -6.89
C LEU A 77 6.04 -13.37 -7.65
N ALA A 78 7.16 -12.91 -7.09
CA ALA A 78 8.08 -12.00 -7.76
C ALA A 78 8.47 -12.48 -9.17
N PRO A 79 8.82 -13.77 -9.41
CA PRO A 79 9.13 -14.24 -10.76
C PRO A 79 7.96 -14.15 -11.73
N ASN A 80 6.74 -14.47 -11.29
CA ASN A 80 5.53 -14.37 -12.11
C ASN A 80 5.23 -12.92 -12.47
N PHE A 81 5.42 -12.00 -11.52
CA PHE A 81 5.31 -10.57 -11.76
C PHE A 81 6.31 -10.09 -12.81
N LEU A 82 7.60 -10.40 -12.65
CA LEU A 82 8.62 -9.99 -13.62
C LEU A 82 8.34 -10.59 -15.01
N GLN A 83 7.90 -11.84 -15.08
CA GLN A 83 7.53 -12.46 -16.35
C GLN A 83 6.31 -11.79 -16.99
N ALA A 84 5.30 -11.39 -16.21
CA ALA A 84 4.14 -10.65 -16.71
C ALA A 84 4.53 -9.27 -17.26
N VAL A 85 5.46 -8.57 -16.60
CA VAL A 85 5.95 -7.26 -17.05
C VAL A 85 6.79 -7.38 -18.31
N TYR A 86 7.82 -8.24 -18.29
CA TYR A 86 8.80 -8.33 -19.39
C TYR A 86 8.30 -9.07 -20.63
N SER A 87 7.23 -9.86 -20.50
CA SER A 87 6.56 -10.43 -21.66
C SER A 87 5.78 -9.39 -22.48
N ASP A 88 5.59 -8.18 -21.96
CA ASP A 88 4.84 -7.12 -22.62
C ASP A 88 5.66 -5.83 -22.82
N PRO A 89 6.10 -5.53 -24.05
CA PRO A 89 6.82 -4.31 -24.40
C PRO A 89 6.13 -3.00 -24.04
N THR A 90 4.81 -3.00 -23.83
CA THR A 90 4.07 -1.79 -23.47
C THR A 90 4.24 -1.40 -21.99
N LEU A 91 4.77 -2.30 -21.15
CA LEU A 91 4.86 -2.11 -19.69
C LEU A 91 6.23 -1.64 -19.21
N TRP A 92 7.23 -1.57 -20.08
CA TRP A 92 8.58 -1.12 -19.75
C TRP A 92 9.06 -0.06 -20.75
N SER A 93 9.88 0.87 -20.27
CA SER A 93 10.38 1.98 -21.09
C SER A 93 11.60 1.50 -21.89
N THR A 94 11.60 1.73 -23.20
CA THR A 94 12.76 1.47 -24.07
C THR A 94 13.88 2.51 -23.92
N GLU A 95 13.56 3.68 -23.38
CA GLU A 95 14.50 4.81 -23.20
C GLU A 95 15.30 4.74 -21.89
N HIS A 96 14.83 3.93 -20.94
CA HIS A 96 15.44 3.77 -19.62
C HIS A 96 16.03 2.36 -19.47
N ASN A 97 16.75 2.11 -18.37
CA ASN A 97 17.32 0.79 -18.09
C ASN A 97 16.22 -0.30 -18.15
N PRO A 98 16.28 -1.24 -19.11
CA PRO A 98 15.25 -2.25 -19.28
C PRO A 98 15.18 -3.24 -18.11
N ALA A 99 16.19 -3.27 -17.24
CA ALA A 99 16.15 -4.07 -16.01
C ALA A 99 15.22 -3.47 -14.92
N LEU A 100 14.74 -2.23 -15.10
CA LEU A 100 13.86 -1.57 -14.13
C LEU A 100 12.40 -1.63 -14.58
N VAL A 101 11.51 -1.97 -13.65
CA VAL A 101 10.07 -1.97 -13.87
C VAL A 101 9.51 -0.56 -13.70
N SER A 102 8.89 -0.02 -14.74
CA SER A 102 8.31 1.33 -14.68
C SER A 102 6.93 1.34 -14.03
N ILE A 103 6.82 1.94 -12.84
CA ILE A 103 5.53 2.12 -12.15
C ILE A 103 4.55 2.98 -13.00
N ALA A 104 5.03 4.04 -13.66
CA ALA A 104 4.19 4.91 -14.47
C ALA A 104 3.51 4.17 -15.65
N HIS A 105 4.29 3.41 -16.42
CA HIS A 105 3.77 2.53 -17.48
C HIS A 105 2.76 1.50 -16.96
N LEU A 106 3.03 0.89 -15.80
CA LEU A 106 2.07 -0.04 -15.19
C LEU A 106 0.76 0.66 -14.83
N LEU A 107 0.80 1.84 -14.23
CA LEU A 107 -0.40 2.64 -13.93
C LEU A 107 -1.15 3.10 -15.19
N SER A 108 -0.48 3.19 -16.34
CA SER A 108 -1.12 3.48 -17.63
C SER A 108 -1.70 2.25 -18.34
N SER A 109 -1.38 1.05 -17.84
CA SER A 109 -1.83 -0.21 -18.41
C SER A 109 -3.25 -0.56 -17.96
N PRO A 110 -4.06 -1.27 -18.75
CA PRO A 110 -5.31 -1.84 -18.28
C PRO A 110 -5.12 -3.03 -17.31
N ARG A 111 -3.88 -3.47 -17.05
CA ARG A 111 -3.59 -4.70 -16.29
C ARG A 111 -3.62 -4.48 -14.79
N TYR A 112 -4.59 -5.13 -14.15
CA TYR A 112 -4.80 -5.01 -12.71
C TYR A 112 -3.75 -5.75 -11.87
N GLY A 113 -3.43 -7.00 -12.21
CA GLY A 113 -2.54 -7.87 -11.43
C GLY A 113 -1.16 -7.27 -11.16
N PRO A 114 -0.39 -6.88 -12.20
CA PRO A 114 0.91 -6.23 -12.06
C PRO A 114 0.88 -4.95 -11.20
N VAL A 115 -0.13 -4.09 -11.36
CA VAL A 115 -0.24 -2.84 -10.57
C VAL A 115 -0.48 -3.16 -9.09
N CYS A 116 -1.36 -4.12 -8.79
CA CYS A 116 -1.59 -4.60 -7.43
C CYS A 116 -0.33 -5.19 -6.79
N TYR A 117 0.49 -5.93 -7.57
CA TYR A 117 1.76 -6.44 -7.09
C TYR A 117 2.72 -5.30 -6.70
N VAL A 118 2.90 -4.30 -7.56
CA VAL A 118 3.77 -3.14 -7.26
C VAL A 118 3.30 -2.37 -6.03
N LEU A 119 1.98 -2.18 -5.91
CA LEU A 119 1.37 -1.53 -4.76
C LEU A 119 1.72 -2.28 -3.46
N MET A 120 1.55 -3.61 -3.48
CA MET A 120 1.88 -4.46 -2.35
C MET A 120 3.37 -4.49 -2.01
N ASP A 121 4.24 -4.66 -2.99
CA ASP A 121 5.70 -4.69 -2.78
C ASP A 121 6.20 -3.36 -2.23
N THR A 122 5.71 -2.24 -2.78
CA THR A 122 6.08 -0.91 -2.31
C THR A 122 5.61 -0.64 -0.88
N MET A 123 4.38 -1.02 -0.55
CA MET A 123 3.88 -0.86 0.81
C MET A 123 4.49 -1.85 1.80
N ALA A 124 4.77 -3.10 1.40
CA ALA A 124 5.45 -4.09 2.24
C ALA A 124 6.88 -3.63 2.56
N SER A 125 7.59 -3.09 1.56
CA SER A 125 8.91 -2.50 1.74
C SER A 125 8.89 -1.38 2.79
N MET A 126 7.86 -0.53 2.81
CA MET A 126 7.69 0.51 3.83
C MET A 126 7.28 -0.09 5.18
N ALA A 127 6.18 -0.83 5.20
CA ALA A 127 5.54 -1.30 6.43
C ALA A 127 6.44 -2.27 7.19
N TYR A 128 7.12 -3.14 6.48
CA TYR A 128 8.08 -4.03 7.08
C TYR A 128 9.47 -3.40 7.14
N GLY A 129 9.84 -2.45 6.29
CA GLY A 129 11.23 -2.00 6.23
C GLY A 129 12.12 -3.10 5.66
N THR A 130 11.62 -3.73 4.60
CA THR A 130 12.36 -4.67 3.75
C THR A 130 12.65 -4.00 2.42
N SER A 131 13.61 -4.50 1.66
CA SER A 131 13.80 -4.04 0.28
C SER A 131 12.68 -4.50 -0.62
N HIS A 132 12.43 -3.74 -1.69
CA HIS A 132 11.55 -4.18 -2.76
C HIS A 132 12.02 -5.52 -3.34
N LEU A 133 11.06 -6.31 -3.79
CA LEU A 133 11.31 -7.59 -4.45
C LEU A 133 11.60 -7.42 -5.94
N ALA A 134 11.17 -6.29 -6.52
CA ALA A 134 11.53 -5.88 -7.88
C ALA A 134 12.25 -4.53 -7.89
N GLU A 135 13.09 -4.30 -8.90
CA GLU A 135 13.74 -3.02 -9.11
C GLU A 135 12.82 -2.08 -9.88
N TYR A 136 12.49 -0.93 -9.30
CA TYR A 136 11.52 0.02 -9.87
C TYR A 136 12.19 1.25 -10.47
N ASN A 137 11.72 1.68 -11.63
CA ASN A 137 11.99 3.01 -12.17
C ASN A 137 10.96 4.00 -11.60
N THR A 138 11.45 4.98 -10.83
CA THR A 138 10.66 6.01 -10.15
C THR A 138 10.87 7.41 -10.72
N ASP A 139 11.59 7.55 -11.83
CA ASP A 139 11.94 8.84 -12.43
C ASP A 139 10.90 9.32 -13.46
N ILE A 140 9.96 8.45 -13.82
CA ILE A 140 8.87 8.74 -14.76
C ILE A 140 7.63 9.17 -13.98
N GLU A 141 7.09 10.34 -14.27
CA GLU A 141 5.83 10.79 -13.68
C GLU A 141 4.61 10.04 -14.27
N PRO A 142 3.52 9.85 -13.52
CA PRO A 142 2.31 9.24 -14.06
C PRO A 142 1.71 10.09 -15.17
N PHE A 143 1.53 9.50 -16.35
CA PHE A 143 1.00 10.14 -17.56
C PHE A 143 -0.37 9.60 -18.01
N HIS A 144 -0.97 8.68 -17.23
CA HIS A 144 -2.33 8.21 -17.51
C HIS A 144 -3.34 9.34 -17.36
N THR A 145 -4.40 9.30 -18.18
CA THR A 145 -5.45 10.34 -18.23
C THR A 145 -6.59 10.09 -17.24
N GLU A 146 -6.71 8.87 -16.72
CA GLU A 146 -7.69 8.46 -15.71
C GLU A 146 -7.00 7.59 -14.66
N PRO A 147 -7.40 7.63 -13.37
CA PRO A 147 -6.71 6.87 -12.34
C PRO A 147 -6.96 5.38 -12.54
N HIS A 148 -5.92 4.58 -12.40
CA HIS A 148 -6.02 3.14 -12.57
C HIS A 148 -6.99 2.54 -11.52
N PRO A 149 -7.78 1.49 -11.84
CA PRO A 149 -8.71 0.89 -10.87
C PRO A 149 -8.06 0.49 -9.54
N ALA A 150 -6.79 0.07 -9.56
CA ALA A 150 -6.04 -0.24 -8.34
C ALA A 150 -5.81 0.98 -7.43
N GLU A 151 -5.65 2.19 -8.00
CA GLU A 151 -5.52 3.44 -7.23
C GLU A 151 -6.81 3.74 -6.48
N TRP A 152 -7.94 3.63 -7.18
CA TRP A 152 -9.27 3.83 -6.62
C TRP A 152 -9.59 2.82 -5.51
N MET A 153 -9.39 1.54 -5.79
CA MET A 153 -9.77 0.47 -4.87
C MET A 153 -8.94 0.51 -3.59
N ASN A 154 -7.67 0.93 -3.68
CA ASN A 154 -6.77 0.99 -2.54
C ASN A 154 -6.60 2.38 -1.95
N CYS A 155 -7.30 3.37 -2.52
CA CYS A 155 -7.26 4.76 -2.09
C CYS A 155 -5.84 5.34 -2.13
N VAL A 156 -5.01 4.96 -3.12
CA VAL A 156 -3.60 5.37 -3.25
C VAL A 156 -3.39 6.07 -4.59
N PRO A 157 -3.18 7.39 -4.61
CA PRO A 157 -2.81 8.09 -5.84
C PRO A 157 -1.46 7.58 -6.38
N GLY A 158 -1.39 7.33 -7.68
CA GLY A 158 -0.25 6.70 -8.34
C GLY A 158 1.06 7.47 -8.20
N GLU A 159 1.00 8.80 -8.15
CA GLU A 159 2.19 9.63 -7.89
C GLU A 159 2.77 9.41 -6.48
N PHE A 160 1.91 9.22 -5.48
CA PHE A 160 2.35 8.91 -4.11
C PHE A 160 2.90 7.49 -3.99
N LEU A 161 2.42 6.56 -4.82
CA LEU A 161 3.06 5.24 -4.95
C LEU A 161 4.49 5.36 -5.48
N ILE A 162 4.72 6.19 -6.50
CA ILE A 162 6.06 6.45 -7.05
C ILE A 162 6.95 7.13 -6.02
N PHE A 163 6.46 8.14 -5.30
CA PHE A 163 7.22 8.78 -4.22
C PHE A 163 7.56 7.79 -3.10
N LEU A 164 6.62 6.94 -2.71
CA LEU A 164 6.87 5.91 -1.70
C LEU A 164 7.97 4.93 -2.14
N ALA A 165 7.89 4.46 -3.39
CA ALA A 165 8.93 3.61 -3.96
C ALA A 165 10.28 4.32 -3.99
N LYS A 166 10.33 5.59 -4.40
CA LYS A 166 11.56 6.38 -4.43
C LYS A 166 12.18 6.55 -3.04
N ILE A 167 11.35 6.82 -2.01
CA ILE A 167 11.83 6.92 -0.62
C ILE A 167 12.42 5.58 -0.15
N ASN A 168 11.76 4.45 -0.43
CA ASN A 168 12.27 3.12 -0.06
C ASN A 168 13.62 2.81 -0.73
N ILE A 169 13.76 3.11 -2.03
CA ILE A 169 15.01 2.92 -2.78
C ILE A 169 16.13 3.76 -2.15
N CYS A 170 15.88 5.05 -1.88
CA CYS A 170 16.88 5.93 -1.25
C CYS A 170 17.29 5.43 0.14
N ARG A 171 16.33 4.95 0.93
CA ARG A 171 16.57 4.38 2.27
C ARG A 171 17.51 3.18 2.18
N ASP A 172 17.26 2.27 1.25
CA ASP A 172 18.01 1.02 1.10
C ASP A 172 19.43 1.23 0.54
N GLN A 173 19.59 2.22 -0.33
CA GLN A 173 20.89 2.58 -0.92
C GLN A 173 21.75 3.49 -0.03
N GLY A 174 21.21 3.99 1.10
CA GLY A 174 21.92 4.91 1.98
C GLY A 174 22.21 6.28 1.34
N LEU A 175 21.44 6.69 0.33
CA LEU A 175 21.60 7.96 -0.39
C LEU A 175 21.03 9.12 0.43
N ILE A 176 21.75 9.54 1.48
CA ILE A 176 21.23 10.43 2.53
C ILE A 176 21.48 11.93 2.27
N ALA A 177 22.43 12.32 1.43
CA ALA A 177 22.86 13.74 1.41
C ALA A 177 22.02 14.69 0.53
N ASP A 178 21.62 14.28 -0.70
CA ASP A 178 21.00 15.20 -1.68
C ASP A 178 19.65 14.72 -2.27
N ALA A 179 19.28 13.45 -2.09
CA ALA A 179 18.11 12.89 -2.76
C ALA A 179 16.78 13.26 -2.06
N TRP A 180 16.79 13.49 -0.74
CA TRP A 180 15.55 13.73 0.01
C TRP A 180 15.00 15.14 -0.18
N GLN A 181 15.85 16.15 -0.43
CA GLN A 181 15.42 17.54 -0.66
C GLN A 181 14.60 17.65 -1.95
N ASP A 182 14.96 16.90 -2.99
CA ASP A 182 14.17 16.84 -4.23
C ASP A 182 12.77 16.27 -3.97
N ILE A 183 12.70 15.14 -3.26
CA ILE A 183 11.45 14.47 -2.92
C ILE A 183 10.59 15.37 -2.02
N GLU A 184 11.18 15.95 -0.97
CA GLU A 184 10.50 16.87 -0.06
C GLU A 184 9.92 18.06 -0.83
N ARG A 185 10.73 18.73 -1.65
CA ARG A 185 10.29 19.87 -2.45
C ARG A 185 9.09 19.48 -3.30
N ARG A 186 9.14 18.35 -4.01
CA ARG A 186 8.02 17.88 -4.84
C ARG A 186 6.77 17.58 -4.01
N LEU A 187 6.90 16.98 -2.82
CA LEU A 187 5.77 16.73 -1.91
C LEU A 187 5.21 18.01 -1.28
N VAL A 188 6.04 19.04 -1.06
CA VAL A 188 5.61 20.33 -0.48
C VAL A 188 4.92 21.20 -1.51
N THR A 189 5.43 21.23 -2.74
CA THR A 189 4.84 22.00 -3.85
C THR A 189 3.78 21.22 -4.63
N TRP A 190 3.46 20.01 -4.20
CA TRP A 190 2.42 19.20 -4.82
C TRP A 190 1.06 19.91 -4.70
N GLU A 191 0.28 19.84 -5.77
CA GLU A 191 -1.09 20.36 -5.84
C GLU A 191 -2.07 19.24 -6.20
N PRO A 192 -3.28 19.23 -5.61
CA PRO A 192 -4.30 18.24 -5.95
C PRO A 192 -4.65 18.28 -7.43
N ARG A 193 -4.64 17.10 -8.05
CA ARG A 193 -5.01 16.96 -9.45
C ARG A 193 -6.55 16.95 -9.59
N LEU A 194 -7.13 18.13 -9.76
CA LEU A 194 -8.58 18.32 -9.89
C LEU A 194 -9.21 17.52 -11.05
N ARG A 195 -8.44 17.20 -12.10
CA ARG A 195 -8.90 16.40 -13.25
C ARG A 195 -9.23 14.94 -12.91
N PHE A 196 -8.73 14.44 -11.78
CA PHE A 196 -8.98 13.07 -11.31
C PHE A 196 -10.07 13.01 -10.24
N GLU A 197 -10.79 14.12 -10.01
CA GLU A 197 -12.00 14.08 -9.23
C GLU A 197 -13.08 13.28 -9.98
N PRO A 198 -13.71 12.26 -9.37
CA PRO A 198 -14.79 11.52 -9.99
C PRO A 198 -15.94 12.45 -10.36
N GLU A 199 -16.46 12.28 -11.55
CA GLU A 199 -17.64 13.01 -11.97
C GLU A 199 -18.84 12.69 -11.08
N GLY A 200 -19.62 13.71 -10.71
CA GLY A 200 -20.86 13.53 -9.94
C GLY A 200 -20.68 13.28 -8.44
N LEU A 201 -19.50 13.55 -7.87
CA LEU A 201 -19.37 13.59 -6.41
C LEU A 201 -20.20 14.73 -5.81
N ASP A 202 -20.87 14.45 -4.70
CA ASP A 202 -21.41 15.50 -3.84
C ASP A 202 -20.26 16.27 -3.16
N SER A 203 -20.54 17.48 -2.68
CA SER A 203 -19.52 18.35 -2.06
C SER A 203 -18.80 17.71 -0.87
N ASN A 204 -19.44 16.78 -0.15
CA ASN A 204 -18.80 16.09 0.97
C ASN A 204 -17.78 15.06 0.48
N ARG A 205 -18.10 14.32 -0.59
CA ARG A 205 -17.20 13.32 -1.20
C ARG A 205 -16.02 13.99 -1.89
N SER A 206 -16.22 15.13 -2.54
CA SER A 206 -15.15 15.96 -3.09
C SER A 206 -14.15 16.39 -2.01
N VAL A 207 -14.65 16.89 -0.87
CA VAL A 207 -13.81 17.24 0.28
C VAL A 207 -13.08 16.03 0.84
N ALA A 208 -13.76 14.88 0.94
CA ALA A 208 -13.13 13.64 1.42
C ALA A 208 -12.02 13.14 0.48
N TRP A 209 -12.20 13.28 -0.83
CA TRP A 209 -11.21 12.94 -1.85
C TRP A 209 -9.95 13.79 -1.73
N LEU A 210 -10.10 15.11 -1.63
CA LEU A 210 -8.98 16.03 -1.41
C LEU A 210 -8.27 15.75 -0.07
N ALA A 211 -9.04 15.51 0.99
CA ALA A 211 -8.49 15.17 2.30
C ALA A 211 -7.70 13.86 2.26
N LEU A 212 -8.17 12.85 1.50
CA LEU A 212 -7.46 11.59 1.31
C LEU A 212 -6.11 11.81 0.63
N GLN A 213 -6.05 12.57 -0.47
CA GLN A 213 -4.78 12.86 -1.14
C GLN A 213 -3.81 13.61 -0.21
N GLU A 214 -4.32 14.60 0.54
CA GLU A 214 -3.52 15.33 1.51
C GLU A 214 -3.01 14.42 2.65
N THR A 215 -3.78 13.42 3.08
CA THR A 215 -3.30 12.45 4.08
C THR A 215 -2.10 11.64 3.57
N TRP A 216 -2.07 11.28 2.28
CA TRP A 216 -0.91 10.63 1.66
C TRP A 216 0.30 11.55 1.66
N ARG A 217 0.13 12.79 1.23
CA ARG A 217 1.20 13.79 1.24
C ARG A 217 1.82 13.97 2.63
N GLN A 218 0.99 14.13 3.67
CA GLN A 218 1.47 14.24 5.05
C GLN A 218 2.17 12.96 5.54
N THR A 219 1.65 11.80 5.16
CA THR A 219 2.22 10.51 5.54
C THR A 219 3.60 10.30 4.91
N LEU A 220 3.77 10.64 3.63
CA LEU A 220 5.04 10.53 2.94
C LEU A 220 6.07 11.53 3.45
N LEU A 221 5.67 12.77 3.79
CA LEU A 221 6.57 13.73 4.43
C LEU A 221 7.10 13.19 5.77
N ILE A 222 6.23 12.66 6.62
CA ILE A 222 6.64 12.03 7.89
C ILE A 222 7.61 10.87 7.63
N TYR A 223 7.26 9.98 6.70
CA TYR A 223 8.08 8.81 6.37
C TYR A 223 9.46 9.21 5.84
N LEU A 224 9.52 10.21 4.94
CA LEU A 224 10.76 10.77 4.42
C LEU A 224 11.65 11.33 5.54
N TYR A 225 11.09 12.12 6.47
CA TYR A 225 11.87 12.67 7.57
C TYR A 225 12.39 11.59 8.52
N LEU A 226 11.56 10.59 8.83
CA LEU A 226 11.96 9.48 9.69
C LEU A 226 13.08 8.63 9.08
N THR A 227 13.02 8.36 7.77
CA THR A 227 13.90 7.40 7.11
C THR A 227 15.14 8.02 6.49
N LEU A 228 14.97 9.09 5.72
CA LEU A 228 16.06 9.70 4.95
C LEU A 228 16.78 10.79 5.74
N CYS A 229 16.05 11.57 6.54
CA CYS A 229 16.68 12.58 7.40
C CYS A 229 17.15 12.02 8.76
N GLY A 230 16.79 10.78 9.10
CA GLY A 230 17.03 10.19 10.43
C GLY A 230 16.39 10.98 11.57
N ALA A 231 15.34 11.75 11.28
CA ALA A 231 14.69 12.61 12.26
C ALA A 231 13.97 11.78 13.32
N ARG A 232 13.89 12.35 14.53
CA ARG A 232 13.14 11.76 15.63
C ARG A 232 11.69 12.20 15.57
N THR A 233 10.80 11.42 16.18
CA THR A 233 9.36 11.74 16.14
C THR A 233 8.99 13.07 16.79
N ASP A 234 9.86 13.73 17.55
CA ASP A 234 9.67 15.09 18.08
C ASP A 234 10.15 16.23 17.17
N ASP A 235 10.69 15.92 15.98
CA ASP A 235 11.01 16.92 14.96
C ASP A 235 9.76 17.79 14.67
N PRO A 236 9.88 19.13 14.65
CA PRO A 236 8.76 20.03 14.42
C PRO A 236 7.99 19.77 13.12
N ARG A 237 8.68 19.33 12.06
CA ARG A 237 8.08 19.01 10.76
C ARG A 237 7.22 17.76 10.86
N ILE A 238 7.73 16.70 11.49
CA ILE A 238 6.97 15.47 11.76
C ILE A 238 5.76 15.78 12.64
N GLN A 239 5.93 16.56 13.70
CA GLN A 239 4.83 16.92 14.60
C GLN A 239 3.77 17.78 13.92
N PHE A 240 4.16 18.67 13.01
CA PHE A 240 3.24 19.44 12.19
C PHE A 240 2.43 18.52 11.27
N SER A 241 3.09 17.68 10.48
CA SER A 241 2.44 16.75 9.56
C SER A 241 1.55 15.74 10.29
N LEU A 242 1.96 15.24 11.45
CA LEU A 242 1.15 14.33 12.26
C LEU A 242 -0.15 14.99 12.74
N ARG A 243 -0.11 16.26 13.15
CA ARG A 243 -1.31 17.00 13.55
C ARG A 243 -2.26 17.17 12.36
N GLN A 244 -1.74 17.56 11.20
CA GLN A 244 -2.51 17.67 9.97
C GLN A 244 -3.15 16.33 9.60
N LEU A 245 -2.38 15.25 9.65
CA LEU A 245 -2.84 13.89 9.34
C LEU A 245 -4.05 13.49 10.20
N PHE A 246 -4.00 13.68 11.53
CA PHE A 246 -5.15 13.41 12.39
C PHE A 246 -6.35 14.32 12.12
N GLN A 247 -6.13 15.59 11.79
CA GLN A 247 -7.21 16.52 11.44
C GLN A 247 -7.91 16.07 10.16
N LEU A 248 -7.16 15.74 9.11
CA LEU A 248 -7.67 15.29 7.81
C LEU A 248 -8.39 13.95 7.91
N MET A 249 -7.84 12.98 8.65
CA MET A 249 -8.57 11.72 8.90
C MET A 249 -9.88 11.96 9.67
N GLY A 250 -9.96 13.03 10.47
CA GLY A 250 -11.18 13.44 11.16
C GLY A 250 -12.23 14.12 10.27
N THR A 251 -11.85 14.71 9.14
CA THR A 251 -12.80 15.33 8.19
C THR A 251 -13.49 14.28 7.32
N ILE A 252 -12.84 13.15 7.08
CA ILE A 252 -13.36 12.05 6.27
C ILE A 252 -14.37 11.27 7.11
N LYS A 253 -15.66 11.48 6.83
CA LYS A 253 -16.75 10.83 7.54
C LYS A 253 -16.68 9.31 7.36
N ARG A 254 -16.80 8.59 8.48
CA ARG A 254 -17.10 7.15 8.45
C ARG A 254 -18.43 6.95 7.73
N GLN A 255 -18.47 5.98 6.83
CA GLN A 255 -19.69 5.50 6.22
C GLN A 255 -20.43 4.59 7.20
N ASP A 256 -21.76 4.52 7.08
CA ASP A 256 -22.59 3.63 7.89
C ASP A 256 -22.17 2.16 7.70
N SER A 257 -21.85 1.78 6.45
CA SER A 257 -21.15 0.54 6.15
C SER A 257 -19.66 0.72 6.42
N ARG A 258 -19.16 0.07 7.48
CA ARG A 258 -17.74 0.13 7.86
C ARG A 258 -16.80 -0.44 6.81
N ILE A 259 -17.31 -1.33 5.97
CA ILE A 259 -16.61 -1.99 4.87
C ILE A 259 -16.36 -1.03 3.71
N ALA A 260 -17.21 -0.02 3.53
CA ALA A 260 -17.08 1.01 2.51
C ALA A 260 -16.18 2.18 2.97
N ASN A 261 -15.54 2.07 4.14
CA ASN A 261 -14.62 3.09 4.61
C ASN A 261 -13.33 3.09 3.79
N VAL A 262 -12.75 4.28 3.67
CA VAL A 262 -11.49 4.54 2.98
C VAL A 262 -10.33 3.76 3.64
N HIS A 263 -9.43 3.25 2.81
CA HIS A 263 -8.22 2.56 3.25
C HIS A 263 -7.21 3.55 3.85
N PHE A 264 -6.91 3.39 5.15
CA PHE A 264 -5.96 4.25 5.87
C PHE A 264 -4.82 3.47 6.54
N PHE A 265 -4.49 2.28 6.05
CA PHE A 265 -3.48 1.42 6.67
C PHE A 265 -2.14 2.15 6.86
N VAL A 266 -1.59 2.71 5.79
CA VAL A 266 -0.28 3.38 5.79
C VAL A 266 -0.30 4.62 6.69
N GLN A 267 -1.38 5.39 6.63
CA GLN A 267 -1.61 6.58 7.44
C GLN A 267 -1.64 6.24 8.93
N TYR A 268 -2.38 5.20 9.34
CA TYR A 268 -2.46 4.78 10.73
C TYR A 268 -1.18 4.10 11.21
N LEU A 269 -0.46 3.38 10.35
CA LEU A 269 0.85 2.83 10.67
C LEU A 269 1.83 3.96 11.01
N ILE A 270 2.01 4.93 10.10
CA ILE A 270 2.93 6.05 10.30
C ILE A 270 2.49 6.93 11.48
N ALA A 271 1.18 7.22 11.61
CA ALA A 271 0.66 7.93 12.77
C ALA A 271 0.90 7.17 14.07
N GLY A 272 0.81 5.84 14.06
CA GLY A 272 1.10 4.95 15.19
C GLY A 272 2.55 5.02 15.63
N VAL A 273 3.49 4.95 14.68
CA VAL A 273 4.93 5.12 14.93
C VAL A 273 5.21 6.48 15.56
N CYS A 274 4.55 7.54 15.10
CA CYS A 274 4.74 8.89 15.63
C CYS A 274 3.89 9.25 16.86
N SER A 275 3.04 8.33 17.35
CA SER A 275 2.10 8.60 18.44
C SER A 275 2.80 8.70 19.80
N ARG A 276 2.82 9.92 20.35
CA ARG A 276 3.49 10.23 21.63
C ARG A 276 2.53 10.33 22.81
N THR A 277 1.23 10.41 22.55
CA THR A 277 0.21 10.49 23.61
C THR A 277 -0.65 9.24 23.62
N GLU A 278 -1.10 8.82 24.81
CA GLU A 278 -1.99 7.66 24.95
C GLU A 278 -3.32 7.85 24.21
N LYS A 279 -3.78 9.10 24.04
CA LYS A 279 -4.97 9.41 23.23
C LYS A 279 -4.75 9.03 21.76
N GLN A 280 -3.60 9.40 21.18
CA GLN A 280 -3.26 9.07 19.80
C GLN A 280 -3.08 7.56 19.63
N ARG A 281 -2.33 6.91 20.53
CA ARG A 281 -2.09 5.46 20.51
C ARG A 281 -3.39 4.67 20.58
N ARG A 282 -4.31 5.08 21.46
CA ARG A 282 -5.64 4.45 21.58
C ARG A 282 -6.43 4.57 20.28
N LEU A 283 -6.46 5.76 19.67
CA LEU A 283 -7.14 5.97 18.41
C LEU A 283 -6.55 5.08 17.31
N VAL A 284 -5.23 5.06 17.15
CA VAL A 284 -4.56 4.20 16.16
C VAL A 284 -4.89 2.73 16.40
N ARG A 285 -4.80 2.26 17.65
CA ARG A 285 -5.10 0.86 18.01
C ARG A 285 -6.56 0.50 17.68
N GLU A 286 -7.51 1.37 18.02
CA GLU A 286 -8.93 1.17 17.68
C GLU A 286 -9.14 1.03 16.18
N ARG A 287 -8.44 1.85 15.39
CA ARG A 287 -8.60 1.90 13.93
C ARG A 287 -7.96 0.71 13.24
N LEU A 288 -6.71 0.40 13.56
CA LEU A 288 -6.02 -0.78 13.02
C LEU A 288 -6.71 -2.09 13.45
N GLY A 289 -7.31 -2.11 14.64
CA GLY A 289 -7.96 -3.31 15.20
C GLY A 289 -9.40 -3.51 14.76
N CYS A 290 -9.99 -2.54 14.06
CA CYS A 290 -11.37 -2.63 13.60
C CYS A 290 -11.46 -3.54 12.37
N ALA A 291 -11.69 -4.83 12.59
CA ALA A 291 -11.78 -5.83 11.52
C ALA A 291 -12.78 -5.45 10.41
N ALA A 292 -13.87 -4.75 10.75
CA ALA A 292 -14.86 -4.29 9.77
C ALA A 292 -14.33 -3.16 8.86
N GLU A 293 -13.43 -2.31 9.36
CA GLU A 293 -12.74 -1.28 8.57
C GLU A 293 -11.56 -1.85 7.81
N SER A 294 -10.77 -2.73 8.45
CA SER A 294 -9.51 -3.25 7.90
C SER A 294 -9.66 -4.43 6.96
N ARG A 295 -10.87 -4.99 6.81
CA ARG A 295 -11.11 -6.25 6.10
C ARG A 295 -10.55 -6.29 4.69
N PHE A 296 -10.61 -5.18 3.95
CA PHE A 296 -10.15 -5.11 2.57
C PHE A 296 -8.84 -4.36 2.40
N TRP A 297 -8.20 -4.00 3.52
CA TRP A 297 -6.92 -3.32 3.45
C TRP A 297 -5.89 -4.27 2.86
N LEU A 298 -4.94 -3.70 2.12
CA LEU A 298 -3.82 -4.46 1.53
C LEU A 298 -3.03 -5.27 2.56
N PHE A 299 -3.07 -4.83 3.81
CA PHE A 299 -2.44 -5.50 4.93
C PHE A 299 -3.45 -5.63 6.06
N HIS A 300 -3.37 -6.76 6.75
CA HIS A 300 -4.18 -7.03 7.92
C HIS A 300 -3.76 -6.09 9.07
N GLY A 301 -4.51 -5.00 9.24
CA GLY A 301 -4.26 -3.96 10.26
C GLY A 301 -3.97 -4.50 11.67
N PRO A 302 -4.70 -5.52 12.17
CA PRO A 302 -4.45 -6.09 13.48
C PRO A 302 -3.04 -6.67 13.67
N ASP A 303 -2.37 -7.13 12.61
CA ASP A 303 -1.03 -7.73 12.69
C ASP A 303 0.06 -6.69 13.04
N ILE A 304 -0.23 -5.41 12.81
CA ILE A 304 0.66 -4.30 13.15
C ILE A 304 0.51 -3.85 14.60
N ILE A 305 -0.61 -4.13 15.25
CA ILE A 305 -0.85 -3.69 16.65
C ILE A 305 0.22 -4.22 17.61
N PRO A 306 0.59 -5.51 17.60
CA PRO A 306 1.64 -6.02 18.47
C PRO A 306 2.99 -5.32 18.27
N VAL A 307 3.32 -4.95 17.02
CA VAL A 307 4.53 -4.18 16.69
C VAL A 307 4.51 -2.81 17.35
N LEU A 308 3.38 -2.09 17.22
CA LEU A 308 3.21 -0.78 17.83
C LEU A 308 3.16 -0.84 19.36
N ASP A 309 2.53 -1.86 19.93
CA ASP A 309 2.49 -2.06 21.38
C ASP A 309 3.90 -2.29 21.95
N HIS A 310 4.71 -3.11 21.30
CA HIS A 310 6.11 -3.29 21.67
C HIS A 310 6.90 -1.98 21.59
N LEU A 311 6.70 -1.19 20.52
CA LEU A 311 7.34 0.13 20.38
C LEU A 311 6.91 1.09 21.50
N TRP A 312 5.61 1.18 21.78
CA TRP A 312 5.01 2.11 22.74
C TRP A 312 5.34 1.79 24.20
N LEU A 313 5.49 0.51 24.52
CA LEU A 313 5.88 0.02 25.85
C LEU A 313 7.41 -0.05 26.02
N GLY A 314 8.16 -0.08 24.92
CA GLY A 314 9.62 -0.10 24.89
C GLY A 314 10.23 1.27 24.62
N ALA A 315 10.78 1.46 23.42
CA ALA A 315 11.56 2.65 23.06
C ALA A 315 10.77 3.97 23.20
N ALA A 316 9.47 3.95 22.93
CA ALA A 316 8.59 5.11 23.02
C ALA A 316 7.87 5.25 24.37
N ILE A 317 8.30 4.54 25.42
CA ILE A 317 7.66 4.59 26.74
C ILE A 317 7.50 6.04 27.23
N GLY A 318 6.32 6.38 27.76
CA GLY A 318 6.01 7.73 28.23
C GLY A 318 5.99 8.80 27.12
N GLY A 319 5.85 8.42 25.85
CA GLY A 319 5.83 9.37 24.73
C GLY A 319 7.22 9.86 24.30
N LYS A 320 8.27 9.11 24.67
CA LYS A 320 9.64 9.41 24.26
C LYS A 320 9.77 9.45 22.73
N PRO A 321 10.56 10.39 22.18
CA PRO A 321 10.80 10.44 20.76
C PRO A 321 11.66 9.28 20.30
N ILE A 322 11.29 8.66 19.18
CA ILE A 322 11.94 7.48 18.59
C ILE A 322 12.38 7.79 17.15
N THR A 323 13.22 6.94 16.57
CA THR A 323 13.60 6.98 15.15
C THR A 323 12.91 5.85 14.36
N TRP A 324 13.06 5.85 13.04
CA TRP A 324 12.59 4.73 12.21
C TRP A 324 13.20 3.39 12.65
N ASP A 325 14.47 3.37 13.06
CA ASP A 325 15.15 2.14 13.50
C ASP A 325 14.52 1.52 14.76
N ASP A 326 13.97 2.34 15.66
CA ASP A 326 13.23 1.84 16.83
C ASP A 326 11.97 1.07 16.39
N TYR A 327 11.26 1.60 15.39
CA TYR A 327 10.13 0.92 14.78
C TYR A 327 10.57 -0.38 14.12
N ILE A 328 11.62 -0.34 13.30
CA ILE A 328 12.14 -1.53 12.61
C ILE A 328 12.57 -2.61 13.60
N ARG A 329 13.21 -2.26 14.72
CA ARG A 329 13.52 -3.23 15.79
C ARG A 329 12.26 -3.87 16.35
N SER A 330 11.24 -3.07 16.67
CA SER A 330 9.96 -3.61 17.18
C SER A 330 9.27 -4.51 16.16
N ARG A 331 9.32 -4.15 14.87
CA ARG A 331 8.79 -4.97 13.77
C ARG A 331 9.49 -6.32 13.71
N HIS A 332 10.81 -6.35 13.76
CA HIS A 332 11.57 -7.62 13.72
C HIS A 332 11.24 -8.54 14.91
N VAL A 333 11.04 -7.98 16.10
CA VAL A 333 10.69 -8.78 17.29
C VAL A 333 9.28 -9.34 17.20
N MET A 334 8.31 -8.51 16.81
CA MET A 334 6.88 -8.88 16.91
C MET A 334 6.31 -9.48 15.63
N LEU A 335 6.96 -9.26 14.49
CA LEU A 335 6.52 -9.71 13.17
C LEU A 335 7.73 -10.25 12.37
N PRO A 336 8.28 -11.41 12.77
CA PRO A 336 9.39 -12.02 12.07
C PRO A 336 8.93 -12.47 10.67
N LEU A 337 9.58 -11.93 9.64
CA LEU A 337 9.37 -12.37 8.27
C LEU A 337 10.42 -13.43 7.95
N SER A 338 9.98 -14.64 7.64
CA SER A 338 10.87 -15.71 7.16
C SER A 338 11.09 -15.50 5.66
N ASN A 339 12.35 -15.49 5.23
CA ASN A 339 12.71 -15.61 3.82
C ASN A 339 12.46 -17.01 3.30
#